data_AF-A0A0U1DEZ9-F1
#
_entry.id   AF-A0A0U1DEZ9-F1
#
_cell.length_a   1.000
_cell.length_b   1.000
_cell.length_c   1.000
_cell.angle_alpha   90.00
_cell.angle_beta   90.00
_cell.angle_gamma   90.00
#
_symmetry.space_group_name_H-M   'P 1'
#
loop_
_entity.id
_entity.type
_entity.pdbx_description
1 polymer ?
#
loop_
_entity_poly.entity_id
_entity_poly.type
_entity_poly.pdbx_seq_one_letter_code
_entity_poly.pdbx_strand_id
1 'polypeptide(L)' 'MGDNHYRRYVAHRERTHPGEPVLTERDYWKMRHRNTEANPGARCC' A
#
# COMPACT_ATOMS: atom_id res chain seq x y z
N MET A 1 6.97 15.66 6.72
CA MET A 1 5.55 15.65 6.36
C MET A 1 5.44 15.37 4.87
N GLY A 2 4.87 14.23 4.47
CA GLY A 2 4.72 13.92 3.05
C GLY A 2 4.66 12.43 2.82
N ASP A 3 3.55 11.80 3.19
CA ASP A 3 3.25 10.45 2.78
C ASP A 3 2.91 10.42 1.28
N ASN A 4 3.93 10.62 0.43
CA ASN A 4 3.87 10.35 -1.01
C ASN A 4 3.75 8.85 -1.32
N HIS A 5 3.47 8.05 -0.30
CA HIS A 5 3.38 6.61 -0.43
C HIS A 5 2.17 6.20 -1.25
N TYR A 6 1.05 6.91 -1.12
CA TYR A 6 -0.12 6.69 -1.97
C TYR A 6 0.18 7.04 -3.44
N ARG A 7 0.84 8.18 -3.69
CA ARG A 7 1.24 8.57 -5.05
C ARG A 7 2.21 7.58 -5.69
N ARG A 8 3.17 7.05 -4.93
CA ARG A 8 4.08 5.99 -5.38
C ARG A 8 3.33 4.69 -5.67
N TYR A 9 2.35 4.34 -4.84
CA TYR A 9 1.48 3.18 -5.07
C TYR A 9 0.69 3.32 -6.37
N VAL A 10 0.05 4.47 -6.61
CA VAL A 10 -0.70 4.74 -7.85
C VAL A 10 0.22 4.65 -9.07
N ALA A 11 1.36 5.35 -9.06
CA ALA A 11 2.31 5.32 -10.18
C ALA A 11 2.88 3.91 -10.44
N HIS A 12 3.05 3.09 -9.40
CA HIS A 12 3.45 1.69 -9.54
C HIS A 12 2.29 0.85 -10.11
N ARG A 13 1.07 1.03 -9.60
CA ARG A 13 -0.11 0.29 -10.04
C ARG A 13 -0.46 0.59 -11.50
N GLU A 14 -0.35 1.85 -11.93
CA GLU A 14 -0.53 2.26 -13.33
C GLU A 14 0.48 1.61 -14.27
N ARG A 15 1.72 1.39 -13.81
CA ARG A 15 2.77 0.73 -14.61
C ARG A 15 2.60 -0.79 -14.65
N THR A 16 2.26 -1.40 -13.52
CA THR A 16 2.18 -2.87 -13.41
C THR A 16 0.84 -3.42 -13.89
N HIS A 17 -0.25 -2.67 -13.69
CA HIS A 17 -1.63 -3.05 -14.00
C HIS A 17 -2.38 -1.90 -14.68
N PRO A 18 -2.06 -1.58 -15.94
CA PRO A 18 -2.79 -0.58 -16.68
C PRO A 18 -4.26 -1.03 -16.88
N GLY A 19 -5.22 -0.24 -16.40
CA GLY A 19 -6.65 -0.47 -16.57
C GLY A 19 -7.37 -1.13 -15.40
N GLU A 20 -6.66 -1.51 -14.33
CA GLU A 20 -7.29 -1.99 -13.11
C GLU A 20 -7.54 -0.83 -12.12
N PRO A 21 -8.70 -0.76 -11.45
CA PRO A 21 -8.96 0.30 -10.47
C PRO A 21 -7.90 0.30 -9.36
N VAL A 22 -7.28 1.47 -9.15
CA VAL A 22 -6.38 1.70 -8.02
C VAL A 22 -7.18 1.73 -6.72
N LEU A 23 -6.61 1.18 -5.64
CA LEU A 23 -7.20 1.31 -4.31
C LEU A 23 -7.32 2.79 -3.94
N THR A 24 -8.40 3.16 -3.25
CA THR A 24 -8.50 4.49 -2.66
C THR A 24 -7.44 4.68 -1.58
N GLU A 25 -7.13 5.93 -1.23
CA GLU A 25 -6.13 6.21 -0.19
C GLU A 25 -6.49 5.53 1.15
N ARG A 26 -7.78 5.53 1.53
CA ARG A 26 -8.25 4.83 2.75
C ARG A 26 -8.04 3.32 2.68
N ASP A 27 -8.36 2.70 1.55
CA ASP A 27 -8.20 1.25 1.39
C ASP A 27 -6.73 0.86 1.31
N TYR A 28 -5.91 1.69 0.68
CA TYR A 28 -4.46 1.55 0.66
C TYR A 28 -3.89 1.53 2.09
N TRP A 29 -4.27 2.49 2.94
CA TRP A 29 -3.84 2.53 4.34
C TRP A 29 -4.38 1.35 5.14
N LYS A 30 -5.65 0.96 4.98
CA LYS A 30 -6.21 -0.23 5.64
C LYS A 30 -5.45 -1.50 5.27
N MET A 31 -5.17 -1.71 3.98
CA MET A 31 -4.40 -2.86 3.51
C MET A 31 -2.99 -2.86 4.13
N ARG A 32 -2.34 -1.69 4.16
CA ARG A 32 -1.01 -1.54 4.76
C ARG A 32 -1.03 -1.81 6.26
N HIS A 33 -1.97 -1.25 7.01
CA HIS A 33 -2.13 -1.50 8.44
C HIS A 33 -2.38 -2.99 8.68
N ARG A 34 -3.33 -3.60 7.96
CA ARG A 34 -3.58 -5.04 8.02
C ARG A 34 -2.33 -5.86 7.70
N ASN A 35 -1.52 -5.46 6.72
CA ASN A 35 -0.28 -6.16 6.39
C ASN A 35 0.79 -6.00 7.48
N THR A 36 0.88 -4.83 8.10
CA THR A 36 1.76 -4.57 9.25
C THR A 36 1.31 -5.35 10.49
N GLU A 37 0.00 -5.41 10.74
CA GLU A 37 -0.61 -6.15 11.86
C GLU A 37 -0.56 -7.67 11.64
N ALA A 38 -0.73 -8.14 10.41
CA ALA A 38 -0.68 -9.56 10.05
C ALA A 38 0.75 -10.10 9.92
N ASN A 39 1.76 -9.23 9.76
CA ASN A 39 3.17 -9.60 9.80
C ASN A 39 3.89 -8.97 11.01
N PRO A 40 3.53 -9.32 12.25
CA PRO A 40 4.34 -8.94 13.41
C PRO A 40 5.70 -9.68 13.43
N GLY A 41 5.85 -10.71 12.56
CA GLY A 41 7.00 -11.61 12.47
C GLY A 41 8.33 -11.03 11.96
N ALA A 42 8.41 -9.76 11.56
CA ALA A 42 9.71 -9.09 11.39
C ALA A 42 10.41 -8.80 12.75
N ARG A 43 9.78 -9.15 13.87
CA ARG A 43 10.35 -9.13 15.23
C ARG A 43 10.55 -10.53 15.81
N CYS A 44 10.68 -11.56 14.99
CA CYS A 44 11.25 -12.80 15.51
C CYS A 44 12.77 -12.70 15.40
N CYS A 45 13.38 -12.62 16.56
CA CYS A 45 14.78 -12.88 16.85
C CYS A 45 15.26 -14.18 16.18
#